data_AF-A0A0C9SNM6-F1
#
_entry.id   AF-A0A0C9SNM6-F1
#
_cell.length_a   1.000
_cell.length_b   1.000
_cell.length_c   1.000
_cell.angle_alpha   90.00
_cell.angle_beta   90.00
_cell.angle_gamma   90.00
#
_symmetry.space_group_name_H-M   'P 1'
#
loop_
_entity.id
_entity.type
_entity.pdbx_description
1 polymer ?
#
loop_
_entity_poly.entity_id
_entity_poly.type
_entity_poly.pdbx_seq_one_letter_code
_entity_poly.pdbx_strand_id
1 'polypeptide(L)'
;PSDFPTWIALWIMDKCDESDIFTGQVKDLDISRSTYNNAQKMRAAMSHRFGWHYGLGTQPWMENPSKPGRYIGNPSLSVTVSQYMISLW
;
A
#
# COMPACT_ATOMS: atom_id res chain seq x y z
N PRO A 1 11.80 -4.14 -4.73
CA PRO A 1 12.23 -2.72 -4.71
C PRO A 1 11.87 -2.08 -3.38
N SER A 2 12.65 -1.11 -2.91
CA SER A 2 12.38 -0.34 -1.68
C SER A 2 11.02 0.33 -1.70
N ASP A 3 10.60 0.83 -2.86
CA ASP A 3 9.47 1.76 -2.99
C ASP A 3 8.11 1.06 -3.09
N PHE A 4 8.08 -0.28 -3.13
CA PHE A 4 6.85 -1.06 -3.23
C PHE A 4 5.78 -0.70 -2.19
N PRO A 5 6.14 -0.52 -0.90
CA PRO A 5 5.17 -0.09 0.09
C PRO A 5 4.58 1.29 -0.21
N THR A 6 5.40 2.23 -0.68
CA THR A 6 4.95 3.55 -1.12
C THR A 6 3.98 3.45 -2.30
N TRP A 7 4.25 2.57 -3.27
CA TRP A 7 3.34 2.35 -4.41
C TRP A 7 1.99 1.76 -3.97
N ILE A 8 1.97 0.87 -2.98
CA ILE A 8 0.72 0.35 -2.40
C ILE A 8 -0.05 1.50 -1.74
N ALA A 9 0.62 2.34 -0.95
CA ALA A 9 -0.01 3.49 -0.31
C ALA A 9 -0.58 4.46 -1.34
N LEU A 10 0.18 4.82 -2.38
CA LEU A 10 -0.28 5.68 -3.47
C LEU A 10 -1.45 5.08 -4.24
N TRP A 11 -1.47 3.77 -4.46
CA TRP A 11 -2.62 3.11 -5.10
C TRP A 11 -3.89 3.19 -4.25
N ILE A 12 -3.77 3.02 -2.93
CA ILE A 12 -4.89 3.21 -2.00
C ILE A 12 -5.32 4.69 -2.00
N MET A 13 -4.37 5.62 -1.99
CA MET A 13 -4.62 7.07 -2.00
C MET A 13 -5.35 7.54 -3.25
N ASP A 14 -4.93 7.07 -4.42
CA ASP A 14 -5.61 7.35 -5.68
C ASP A 14 -7.09 6.97 -5.64
N LYS A 15 -7.45 5.87 -4.96
CA LYS A 15 -8.83 5.36 -4.95
C LYS A 15 -9.68 5.81 -3.76
N CYS A 16 -9.07 6.07 -2.61
CA CYS A 16 -9.78 6.26 -1.35
C CYS A 16 -9.63 7.67 -0.76
N ASP A 17 -8.60 8.43 -1.17
CA ASP A 17 -8.33 9.76 -0.63
C ASP A 17 -9.12 10.85 -1.36
N GLU A 18 -9.36 11.97 -0.68
CA GLU A 18 -9.94 13.17 -1.27
C GLU A 18 -8.92 13.90 -2.14
N SER A 19 -7.63 13.78 -1.82
CA SER A 19 -6.57 14.46 -2.56
C SER A 19 -6.14 13.65 -3.79
N ASP A 20 -5.95 14.34 -4.91
CA ASP A 20 -5.36 13.79 -6.12
C ASP A 20 -3.83 13.65 -5.96
N ILE A 21 -3.30 12.50 -6.35
CA ILE A 21 -1.89 12.15 -6.09
C ILE A 21 -0.90 12.89 -7.01
N PHE A 22 -1.37 13.46 -8.12
CA PHE A 22 -0.52 14.14 -9.11
C PHE A 22 -0.52 15.64 -8.93
N THR A 23 -1.67 16.21 -8.57
CA THR A 23 -1.90 17.65 -8.46
C THR A 23 -1.92 18.14 -7.01
N GLY A 24 -2.16 17.24 -6.04
CA GLY A 24 -2.35 17.59 -4.63
C GLY A 24 -3.63 18.35 -4.35
N GLN A 25 -4.52 18.50 -5.34
CA GLN A 25 -5.79 19.20 -5.19
C GLN A 25 -6.89 18.23 -4.75
N VAL A 26 -7.96 18.78 -4.17
CA VAL A 26 -9.15 17.98 -3.87
C VAL A 26 -9.76 17.47 -5.17
N LYS A 27 -10.01 16.17 -5.24
CA LYS A 27 -10.69 15.52 -6.37
C LYS A 27 -12.09 16.10 -6.54
N ASP A 28 -12.54 16.16 -7.78
CA ASP A 28 -13.90 16.57 -8.13
C ASP A 28 -14.95 15.74 -7.34
N LEU A 29 -16.06 16.37 -6.98
CA LEU A 29 -17.18 15.74 -6.28
C LEU A 29 -17.84 14.64 -7.12
N ASP A 30 -17.76 14.74 -8.45
CA ASP A 30 -18.30 13.74 -9.37
C ASP A 30 -17.47 12.44 -9.39
N ILE A 31 -16.25 12.45 -8.84
CA ILE A 31 -15.40 11.27 -8.74
C ILE A 31 -15.81 10.48 -7.49
N SER A 32 -16.44 9.33 -7.70
CA SER A 32 -16.79 8.41 -6.62
C SER A 32 -15.54 7.99 -5.83
N ARG A 33 -15.53 8.30 -4.54
CA ARG A 33 -14.46 7.94 -3.61
C ARG A 33 -14.79 6.60 -2.94
N SER A 34 -13.78 5.76 -2.85
CA SER A 34 -13.90 4.49 -2.12
C SER A 34 -13.84 4.72 -0.61
N THR A 35 -14.62 3.95 0.15
CA THR A 35 -14.62 4.06 1.62
C THR A 35 -13.38 3.43 2.24
N TYR A 36 -13.13 3.73 3.53
CA TYR A 36 -12.08 3.08 4.32
C TYR A 36 -12.17 1.54 4.28
N ASN A 37 -13.38 0.97 4.26
CA ASN A 37 -13.58 -0.47 4.12
C ASN A 37 -13.01 -1.00 2.78
N ASN A 38 -13.09 -0.20 1.71
CA ASN A 38 -12.46 -0.56 0.44
C ASN A 38 -10.93 -0.47 0.53
N ALA A 39 -10.38 0.54 1.19
CA ALA A 39 -8.94 0.65 1.47
C ALA A 39 -8.42 -0.58 2.23
N GLN A 40 -9.16 -1.06 3.24
CA GLN A 40 -8.84 -2.29 3.96
C GLN A 40 -8.82 -3.52 3.04
N LYS A 41 -9.79 -3.65 2.13
CA LYS A 41 -9.83 -4.73 1.12
C LYS A 41 -8.65 -4.64 0.15
N MET A 42 -8.30 -3.45 -0.31
CA MET A 42 -7.14 -3.23 -1.18
C MET A 42 -5.84 -3.65 -0.49
N ARG A 43 -5.64 -3.24 0.78
CA ARG A 43 -4.52 -3.69 1.61
C ARG A 43 -4.51 -5.21 1.77
N ALA A 44 -5.65 -5.83 2.05
CA ALA A 44 -5.77 -7.27 2.21
C ALA A 44 -5.41 -8.02 0.92
N ALA A 45 -5.85 -7.52 -0.24
CA ALA A 45 -5.54 -8.10 -1.54
C ALA A 45 -4.02 -8.10 -1.82
N MET A 46 -3.34 -6.99 -1.53
CA MET A 46 -1.87 -6.93 -1.64
C MET A 46 -1.20 -7.87 -0.64
N SER A 47 -1.63 -7.86 0.62
CA SER A 47 -1.10 -8.77 1.64
C SER A 47 -1.19 -10.22 1.20
N HIS A 48 -2.34 -10.65 0.67
CA HIS A 48 -2.55 -12.01 0.19
C HIS A 48 -1.69 -12.32 -1.05
N ARG A 49 -1.60 -11.41 -2.01
CA ARG A 49 -0.77 -11.62 -3.21
C ARG A 49 0.70 -11.81 -2.85
N PHE A 50 1.26 -10.98 -1.98
CA PHE A 50 2.67 -11.08 -1.58
C PHE A 50 2.94 -12.24 -0.62
N GLY A 51 2.03 -12.51 0.31
CA GLY A 51 2.17 -13.60 1.27
C GLY A 51 2.04 -14.98 0.61
N TRP A 52 0.96 -15.19 -0.16
CA TRP A 52 0.64 -16.48 -0.74
C TRP A 52 1.30 -16.67 -2.11
N HIS A 53 1.03 -15.80 -3.09
CA HIS A 53 1.42 -16.07 -4.48
C HIS A 53 2.92 -15.91 -4.71
N TYR A 54 3.54 -14.93 -4.07
CA TYR A 54 4.99 -14.73 -4.16
C TYR A 54 5.78 -15.44 -3.06
N GLY A 55 5.10 -16.11 -2.11
CA GLY A 55 5.74 -16.83 -1.02
C GLY A 55 6.63 -15.94 -0.14
N LEU A 56 6.38 -14.63 -0.08
CA LEU A 56 7.19 -13.69 0.70
C LEU A 56 6.73 -13.61 2.17
N GLY A 57 5.71 -14.40 2.53
CA GLY A 57 5.28 -14.63 3.90
C GLY A 57 4.64 -13.41 4.56
N THR A 58 4.74 -13.39 5.89
CA THR A 58 4.09 -12.41 6.79
C THR A 58 5.10 -11.54 7.55
N GLN A 59 6.37 -11.55 7.12
CA GLN A 59 7.40 -10.72 7.72
C GLN A 59 7.34 -9.28 7.17
N PRO A 60 7.80 -8.27 7.94
CA PRO A 60 7.93 -6.91 7.43
C PRO A 60 8.79 -6.84 6.17
N TRP A 61 8.46 -5.92 5.27
CA TRP A 61 9.25 -5.68 4.05
C TRP A 61 10.62 -5.14 4.40
N MET A 62 11.66 -5.87 4.02
CA MET A 62 13.05 -5.50 4.28
C MET A 62 13.98 -5.94 3.15
N GLU A 63 15.10 -5.25 3.01
CA GLU A 63 16.16 -5.69 2.11
C GLU A 63 16.79 -6.99 2.62
N ASN A 64 17.11 -7.90 1.70
CA ASN A 64 17.73 -9.16 2.01
C ASN A 64 19.19 -8.93 2.42
N PRO A 65 19.59 -9.25 3.66
CA PRO A 65 20.96 -8.97 4.13
C PRO A 65 22.04 -9.69 3.33
N SER A 66 21.72 -10.82 2.71
CA SER A 66 22.65 -11.64 1.93
C SER A 66 22.63 -11.33 0.43
N LYS A 67 21.66 -10.55 -0.06
CA LYS A 67 21.49 -10.21 -1.48
C LYS A 67 21.01 -8.76 -1.62
N PRO A 68 21.92 -7.77 -1.60
CA PRO A 68 21.58 -6.37 -1.81
C PRO A 68 20.74 -6.16 -3.07
N GLY A 69 19.76 -5.26 -3.00
CA GLY A 69 18.77 -4.98 -4.04
C GLY A 69 17.60 -5.97 -4.10
N ARG A 70 17.68 -7.13 -3.44
CA ARG A 70 16.54 -8.05 -3.29
C ARG A 70 15.81 -7.76 -1.99
N TYR A 71 14.49 -7.71 -2.05
CA TYR A 71 13.64 -7.49 -0.89
C TYR A 71 12.85 -8.75 -0.55
N ILE A 72 12.59 -8.94 0.73
CA ILE A 72 11.84 -10.06 1.31
C ILE A 72 10.77 -9.54 2.26
N GLY A 73 9.78 -10.38 2.58
CA GLY A 73 8.64 -10.00 3.41
C GLY A 73 7.47 -9.46 2.60
N ASN A 74 6.49 -8.87 3.30
CA ASN A 74 5.26 -8.38 2.70
C ASN A 74 5.23 -6.84 2.73
N PRO A 75 5.19 -6.15 1.58
CA PRO A 75 5.18 -4.68 1.52
C PRO A 75 3.93 -4.07 2.18
N SER A 76 2.82 -4.81 2.23
CA SER A 76 1.58 -4.39 2.89
C SER A 76 1.68 -4.36 4.42
N LEU A 77 2.69 -5.02 5.00
CA LEU A 77 2.99 -5.05 6.44
C LEU A 77 4.04 -4.00 6.84
N SER A 78 4.49 -3.18 5.91
CA SER A 78 5.40 -2.08 6.20
C SER A 78 4.77 -1.03 7.14
N VAL A 79 5.65 -0.27 7.79
CA VAL A 79 5.26 0.90 8.58
C VAL A 79 4.60 1.95 7.70
N THR A 80 5.11 2.19 6.48
CA THR A 80 4.57 3.17 5.52
C THR A 80 3.09 2.91 5.20
N VAL A 81 2.74 1.68 4.81
CA VAL A 81 1.33 1.34 4.50
C VAL A 81 0.47 1.40 5.75
N SER A 82 0.99 0.98 6.90
CA SER A 82 0.24 1.02 8.18
C SER A 82 -0.05 2.44 8.62
N GLN A 83 0.92 3.35 8.55
CA GLN A 83 0.75 4.76 8.88
C GLN A 83 -0.27 5.42 7.95
N TYR A 84 -0.20 5.13 6.65
CA TYR A 84 -1.15 5.68 5.69
C TYR A 84 -2.59 5.19 5.94
N MET A 85 -2.76 3.91 6.26
CA MET A 85 -4.08 3.38 6.62
C MET A 85 -4.64 4.03 7.88
N ILE A 86 -3.79 4.40 8.85
CA ILE A 86 -4.23 5.13 10.05
C ILE A 86 -4.67 6.55 9.70
N SER A 87 -4.00 7.24 8.77
CA SER A 87 -4.39 8.61 8.37
C SER A 87 -5.66 8.68 7.54
N LEU A 88 -6.15 7.55 7.02
CA LEU A 88 -7.40 7.46 6.25
C LEU A 88 -8.66 7.34 7.13
N TRP A 89 -8.49 7.25 8.45
CA TRP A 89 -9.58 7.08 9.40
C TRP A 89 -9.95 8.40 10.08
#